data_AF-A0A835B3B8-F1
#
_entry.id   AF-A0A835B3B8-F1
#
_cell.length_a   1.000
_cell.length_b   1.000
_cell.length_c   1.000
_cell.angle_alpha   90.00
_cell.angle_beta   90.00
_cell.angle_gamma   90.00
#
_symmetry.space_group_name_H-M   'P 1'
#
loop_
_entity.id
_entity.type
_entity.pdbx_description
1 polymer ?
#
loop_
_entity_poly.entity_id
_entity_poly.type
_entity_poly.pdbx_seq_one_letter_code
_entity_poly.pdbx_strand_id
1 'polypeptide(L)'
;MKVIFRLIVFVLIFAMFVTHQAQGEGDCHTEKLIIIMNCKVTIEYGDAFVDPCEKCRSLVKLYDTDCICRSFTLKGQTLVDARKVIKLALICGKPLPIGSKCGSK
;
A
#
# COMPACT_ATOMS: atom_id res chain seq x y z
N MET A 1 -13.28 -47.08 5.65
CA MET A 1 -12.63 -46.34 4.54
C MET A 1 -13.45 -45.15 4.03
N LYS A 2 -14.75 -45.30 3.77
CA LYS A 2 -15.60 -44.23 3.19
C LYS A 2 -15.75 -42.97 4.05
N VAL A 3 -15.76 -43.12 5.39
CA VAL A 3 -15.81 -42.01 6.36
C VAL A 3 -14.47 -41.27 6.44
N ILE A 4 -13.37 -42.02 6.47
CA ILE A 4 -12.00 -41.47 6.49
C ILE A 4 -11.75 -40.65 5.22
N PHE A 5 -12.15 -41.15 4.06
CA PHE A 5 -12.04 -40.43 2.79
C PHE A 5 -12.84 -39.11 2.80
N ARG A 6 -14.05 -39.12 3.36
CA ARG A 6 -14.86 -37.89 3.52
C ARG A 6 -14.16 -36.86 4.39
N LEU A 7 -13.61 -37.27 5.54
CA LEU A 7 -12.90 -36.35 6.44
C LEU A 7 -11.67 -35.73 5.78
N ILE A 8 -10.91 -36.51 5.01
CA ILE A 8 -9.74 -36.00 4.26
C ILE A 8 -10.17 -34.93 3.25
N VAL A 9 -11.24 -35.17 2.49
CA VAL A 9 -11.76 -34.19 1.51
C VAL A 9 -12.21 -32.90 2.22
N PHE A 10 -12.87 -33.00 3.36
CA PHE A 10 -13.25 -31.82 4.15
C PHE A 10 -12.03 -31.03 4.62
N VAL A 11 -10.99 -31.68 5.17
CA VAL A 11 -9.76 -31.01 5.60
C VAL A 11 -9.05 -30.30 4.44
N LEU A 12 -8.99 -30.93 3.26
CA LEU A 12 -8.37 -30.33 2.07
C LEU A 12 -9.12 -29.08 1.59
N ILE A 13 -10.45 -29.10 1.60
CA ILE A 13 -11.27 -27.93 1.26
C ILE A 13 -11.02 -26.79 2.24
N PHE A 14 -11.03 -27.06 3.55
CA PHE A 14 -10.73 -26.05 4.56
C PHE A 14 -9.29 -25.50 4.46
N ALA A 15 -8.32 -26.34 4.12
CA ALA A 15 -6.94 -25.90 3.89
C ALA A 15 -6.82 -24.89 2.73
N MET A 16 -7.59 -25.06 1.65
CA MET A 16 -7.62 -24.10 0.53
C MET A 16 -8.19 -22.73 0.94
N PHE A 17 -9.18 -22.70 1.85
CA PHE A 17 -9.71 -21.45 2.40
C PHE A 17 -8.68 -20.72 3.29
N VAL A 18 -7.86 -21.46 4.05
CA VAL A 18 -6.77 -20.88 4.84
C VAL A 18 -5.67 -20.30 3.94
N THR A 19 -5.36 -20.94 2.81
CA THR A 19 -4.37 -20.41 1.86
C THR A 19 -4.82 -19.14 1.14
N HIS A 20 -6.13 -18.95 0.92
CA HIS A 20 -6.67 -17.68 0.40
C HIS A 20 -6.64 -16.54 1.43
N GLN A 21 -6.66 -16.85 2.73
CA GLN A 21 -6.42 -15.88 3.80
C GLN A 21 -4.92 -15.61 3.99
N ALA A 22 -4.05 -16.53 3.53
CA ALA A 22 -2.60 -16.32 3.44
C ALA A 22 -2.17 -15.52 2.19
N GLN A 23 -3.10 -15.17 1.30
CA GLN A 23 -2.94 -14.09 0.31
C GLN A 23 -3.20 -12.71 0.95
N GLY A 24 -2.81 -12.57 2.21
CA GLY A 24 -2.60 -11.31 2.91
C GLY A 24 -1.10 -11.09 3.06
N GLU A 25 -0.36 -11.07 1.95
CA GLU A 25 0.92 -10.36 1.92
C GLU A 25 0.55 -8.92 2.28
N GLY A 26 0.89 -8.48 3.51
CA GLY A 26 0.24 -7.36 4.19
C GLY A 26 -0.09 -6.20 3.25
N ASP A 27 -1.38 -6.01 2.94
CA ASP A 27 -1.81 -4.85 2.17
C ASP A 27 -1.42 -3.62 3.00
N CYS A 28 -0.54 -2.77 2.47
CA CYS A 28 0.03 -1.60 3.13
C CYS A 28 -0.99 -0.47 3.33
N HIS A 29 -2.25 -0.83 3.56
CA HIS A 29 -3.39 0.06 3.69
C HIS A 29 -3.26 0.92 4.94
N THR A 30 -2.80 0.34 6.04
CA THR A 30 -2.58 1.06 7.29
C THR A 30 -1.45 2.08 7.15
N GLU A 31 -0.33 1.66 6.57
CA GLU A 31 0.84 2.50 6.29
C GLU A 31 0.47 3.64 5.32
N LYS A 32 -0.32 3.33 4.29
CA LYS A 32 -0.88 4.34 3.37
C LYS A 32 -1.68 5.38 4.14
N LEU A 33 -2.60 4.99 5.02
CA LEU A 33 -3.39 5.94 5.80
C LEU A 33 -2.51 6.78 6.72
N ILE A 34 -1.50 6.18 7.35
CA ILE A 34 -0.51 6.88 8.18
C ILE A 34 0.26 7.92 7.35
N ILE A 35 0.71 7.56 6.14
CA ILE A 35 1.37 8.50 5.22
C ILE A 35 0.41 9.62 4.82
N ILE A 36 -0.84 9.32 4.44
CA ILE A 36 -1.82 10.34 4.07
C ILE A 36 -2.03 11.34 5.21
N MET A 37 -2.21 10.86 6.44
CA MET A 37 -2.46 11.73 7.59
C MET A 37 -1.24 12.61 7.94
N ASN A 38 -0.03 12.05 7.87
CA ASN A 38 1.18 12.74 8.33
C ASN A 38 1.91 13.54 7.25
N CYS A 39 1.65 13.22 5.98
CA CYS A 39 2.25 13.88 4.82
C CYS A 39 1.24 14.70 4.01
N LYS A 40 -0.01 14.88 4.50
CA LYS A 40 -1.12 15.50 3.79
C LYS A 40 -0.70 16.77 3.03
N VAL A 41 -0.15 17.75 3.74
CA VAL A 41 0.27 19.05 3.18
C VAL A 41 1.26 18.91 2.00
N THR A 42 2.10 17.88 2.02
CA THR A 42 3.07 17.61 0.94
C THR A 42 2.44 16.93 -0.26
N ILE A 43 1.42 16.08 -0.06
CA ILE A 43 0.86 15.22 -1.11
C ILE A 43 -0.56 15.62 -1.56
N GLU A 44 -1.15 16.64 -0.95
CA GLU A 44 -2.51 17.12 -1.22
C GLU A 44 -2.67 17.57 -2.67
N TYR A 45 -3.83 17.28 -3.25
CA TYR A 45 -4.15 17.69 -4.62
C TYR A 45 -4.39 19.21 -4.73
N GLY A 46 -4.00 19.82 -5.85
CA GLY A 46 -4.30 21.23 -6.17
C GLY A 46 -3.29 22.25 -5.67
N ASP A 47 -2.66 22.02 -4.51
CA ASP A 47 -1.68 22.96 -3.95
C ASP A 47 -0.28 22.84 -4.58
N ALA A 48 0.63 23.75 -4.24
CA ALA A 48 2.04 23.61 -4.53
C ALA A 48 2.67 22.43 -3.77
N PHE A 49 3.85 21.97 -4.20
CA PHE A 49 4.61 21.00 -3.42
C PHE A 49 5.28 21.71 -2.24
N VAL A 50 4.99 21.27 -1.02
CA VAL A 50 5.60 21.77 0.21
C VAL A 50 6.55 20.71 0.75
N ASP A 51 7.76 21.11 1.14
CA ASP A 51 8.73 20.18 1.71
C ASP A 51 8.17 19.47 2.95
N PRO A 52 8.34 18.14 3.07
CA PRO A 52 7.75 17.38 4.16
C PRO A 52 8.37 17.74 5.51
N CYS A 53 7.62 17.55 6.59
CA CYS A 53 8.18 17.61 7.94
C CYS A 53 9.04 16.36 8.25
N GLU A 54 9.85 16.41 9.30
CA GLU A 54 10.68 15.25 9.69
C GLU A 54 9.86 13.99 9.96
N LYS A 55 8.69 14.13 10.61
CA LYS A 55 7.78 13.00 10.87
C LYS A 55 7.37 12.31 9.56
N CYS A 56 6.96 13.09 8.56
CA CYS A 56 6.62 12.53 7.25
C CYS A 56 7.83 11.83 6.61
N ARG A 57 9.02 12.45 6.62
CA ARG A 57 10.24 11.83 6.07
C ARG A 57 10.56 10.49 6.75
N SER A 58 10.45 10.41 8.07
CA SER A 58 10.72 9.20 8.83
C SER A 58 9.75 8.07 8.47
N LEU A 59 8.47 8.38 8.31
CA LEU A 59 7.46 7.39 7.90
C LEU A 59 7.69 6.89 6.47
N VAL A 60 8.02 7.79 5.54
CA VAL A 60 8.36 7.41 4.15
C VAL A 60 9.59 6.51 4.10
N LYS A 61 10.59 6.74 4.96
CA LYS A 61 11.77 5.88 5.05
C LYS A 61 11.48 4.51 5.69
N LEU A 62 10.53 4.48 6.63
CA LEU A 62 10.16 3.30 7.40
C LEU A 62 9.34 2.30 6.57
N TYR A 63 8.36 2.78 5.80
CA TYR A 63 7.40 1.92 5.12
C TYR A 63 7.77 1.60 3.66
N ASP A 64 7.12 0.58 3.11
CA ASP A 64 7.23 0.23 1.71
C ASP A 64 6.47 1.25 0.83
N THR A 65 7.22 2.22 0.31
CA THR A 65 6.69 3.25 -0.58
C THR A 65 6.16 2.70 -1.90
N ASP A 66 6.68 1.57 -2.39
CA ASP A 66 6.25 0.96 -3.65
C ASP A 66 4.88 0.28 -3.48
N CYS A 67 4.69 -0.48 -2.39
CA CYS A 67 3.38 -0.97 -2.01
C CYS A 67 2.38 0.18 -1.84
N ILE A 68 2.73 1.21 -1.07
CA ILE A 68 1.83 2.34 -0.78
C ILE A 68 1.45 3.08 -2.07
N CYS A 69 2.41 3.29 -2.97
CA CYS A 69 2.17 3.88 -4.28
C CYS A 69 1.13 3.07 -5.08
N ARG A 70 1.26 1.74 -5.14
CA ARG A 70 0.30 0.87 -5.84
C ARG A 70 -1.09 0.83 -5.19
N SER A 71 -1.18 0.93 -3.85
CA SER A 71 -2.44 0.82 -3.12
C SER A 71 -3.32 2.09 -3.17
N PHE A 72 -2.86 3.18 -3.81
CA PHE A 72 -3.69 4.37 -4.07
C PHE A 72 -4.81 4.09 -5.07
N THR A 73 -5.99 3.63 -4.67
CA THR A 73 -7.11 3.46 -5.62
C THR A 73 -7.65 4.81 -6.16
N LEU A 74 -8.04 4.86 -7.44
CA LEU A 74 -8.61 6.05 -8.10
C LEU A 74 -9.77 6.70 -7.33
N LYS A 75 -10.56 5.91 -6.59
CA LYS A 75 -11.68 6.41 -5.77
C LYS A 75 -11.23 7.18 -4.51
N GLY A 76 -10.02 6.96 -4.02
CA GLY A 76 -9.44 7.66 -2.86
C GLY A 76 -8.43 8.75 -3.23
N GLN A 77 -8.15 8.95 -4.52
CA GLN A 77 -7.12 9.86 -5.04
C GLN A 77 -7.58 11.31 -5.19
N THR A 78 -8.86 11.64 -5.02
CA THR A 78 -9.34 13.02 -5.20
C THR A 78 -8.67 14.03 -4.27
N LEU A 79 -8.08 13.56 -3.16
CA LEU A 79 -7.36 14.39 -2.19
C LEU A 79 -5.83 14.29 -2.29
N VAL A 80 -5.27 13.40 -3.11
CA VAL A 80 -3.82 13.12 -3.14
C VAL A 80 -3.28 13.17 -4.58
N ASP A 81 -2.28 14.02 -4.83
CA ASP A 81 -1.58 14.06 -6.11
C ASP A 81 -0.50 12.96 -6.16
N ALA A 82 -0.74 11.95 -7.00
CA ALA A 82 0.19 10.84 -7.24
C ALA A 82 1.61 11.30 -7.62
N ARG A 83 1.77 12.40 -8.35
CA ARG A 83 3.09 12.94 -8.71
C ARG A 83 3.81 13.47 -7.48
N LYS A 84 3.08 14.05 -6.52
CA LYS A 84 3.67 14.51 -5.25
C LYS A 84 4.09 13.34 -4.37
N VAL A 85 3.36 12.22 -4.39
CA VAL A 85 3.78 10.97 -3.72
C VAL A 85 5.09 10.45 -4.31
N ILE A 86 5.20 10.40 -5.65
CA ILE A 86 6.43 9.99 -6.35
C ILE A 86 7.60 10.93 -5.98
N LYS A 87 7.35 12.24 -6.02
CA LYS A 87 8.35 13.25 -5.63
C LYS A 87 8.77 13.13 -4.17
N LEU A 88 7.82 12.90 -3.26
CA LEU A 88 8.07 12.68 -1.84
C LEU A 88 8.98 11.47 -1.60
N ALA A 89 8.69 10.36 -2.27
CA ALA A 89 9.49 9.13 -2.17
C ALA A 89 10.95 9.38 -2.64
N LEU A 90 11.11 10.09 -3.76
CA LEU A 90 12.42 10.48 -4.30
C LEU A 90 13.23 11.33 -3.31
N ILE A 91 12.67 12.43 -2.79
CA ILE A 91 13.41 13.33 -1.88
C ILE A 91 13.71 12.69 -0.51
N CYS A 92 12.95 11.66 -0.12
CA CYS A 92 13.18 10.91 1.10
C CYS A 92 14.22 9.78 0.94
N GLY A 93 14.78 9.59 -0.27
CA GLY A 93 15.78 8.55 -0.56
C GLY A 93 15.18 7.17 -0.80
N LYS A 94 13.89 7.10 -1.14
CA LYS A 94 13.15 5.87 -1.47
C LYS A 94 12.53 6.02 -2.88
N PRO A 95 13.33 6.19 -3.94
CA PRO A 95 12.79 6.36 -5.28
C PRO A 95 11.98 5.12 -5.69
N LEU A 96 10.83 5.36 -6.29
CA LEU A 96 10.01 4.30 -6.88
C LEU A 96 10.64 3.77 -8.17
N PRO A 97 10.35 2.52 -8.57
CA PRO A 97 10.78 1.99 -9.86
C PRO A 97 10.43 2.92 -11.03
N ILE A 98 11.30 2.94 -12.04
CA ILE A 98 11.08 3.74 -13.24
C ILE A 98 9.79 3.27 -13.92
N GLY A 99 8.92 4.22 -14.27
CA GLY A 99 7.61 3.91 -14.87
C GLY A 99 6.50 3.58 -13.87
N SER A 100 6.77 3.63 -12.56
CA SER A 100 5.73 3.45 -11.54
C SER A 100 4.62 4.48 -11.68
N LYS A 101 3.38 3.98 -11.79
CA LYS A 101 2.17 4.79 -11.72
C LYS A 101 1.46 4.48 -10.42
N CYS A 102 1.46 5.43 -9.48
CA CYS A 102 0.72 5.22 -8.24
C CYS A 102 -0.77 5.06 -8.54
N GLY A 103 -1.35 4.03 -7.94
CA GLY A 103 -2.76 3.73 -8.10
C GLY A 103 -3.20 3.11 -9.40
N SER A 104 -2.25 2.67 -10.23
CA SER A 104 -2.53 1.74 -11.31
C SER A 104 -2.42 0.32 -10.75
N LYS A 105 -3.53 -0.42 -10.79
CA LYS A 105 -3.47 -1.88 -10.68
C LYS A 105 -2.95 -2.47 -11.98
#